data_AF-A0A661SFQ1-F1
#
_entry.id   AF-A0A661SFQ1-F1
#
_cell.length_a   1.000
_cell.length_b   1.000
_cell.length_c   1.000
_cell.angle_alpha   90.00
_cell.angle_beta   90.00
_cell.angle_gamma   90.00
#
_symmetry.space_group_name_H-M   'P 1'
#
loop_
_entity.id
_entity.type
_entity.pdbx_description
1 polymer ?
#
loop_
_entity_poly.entity_id
_entity_poly.type
_entity_poly.pdbx_seq_one_letter_code
_entity_poly.pdbx_strand_id
1 'polypeptide(L)'
;MNNNGSMITSDLWIRAVINTLEKGPVEAAWQKGGEDMTAGGHRVIWGYFYASPDDVNWGSRNNPDLFVKIWFDAGGRIDVNYFHVSVPDIEVYSDYFADDNKPRHDTATLERRYIRQYYENGEADTDDNYEDGISARKQRFRIFRDQ
;
A
#
# COMPACT_ATOMS: atom_id res chain seq x y z
N MET A 1 -10.42 -4.15 -16.35
CA MET A 1 -9.89 -3.82 -15.00
C MET A 1 -10.83 -2.78 -14.42
N ASN A 2 -11.30 -2.97 -13.18
CA ASN A 2 -12.10 -1.93 -12.51
C ASN A 2 -11.19 -0.72 -12.27
N ASN A 3 -11.61 0.47 -12.72
CA ASN A 3 -10.84 1.73 -12.66
C ASN A 3 -10.71 2.32 -11.24
N ASN A 4 -10.81 1.51 -10.20
CA ASN A 4 -10.73 1.98 -8.83
C ASN A 4 -9.24 2.11 -8.42
N GLY A 5 -8.92 2.95 -7.44
CA GLY A 5 -7.54 3.24 -7.03
C GLY A 5 -7.01 4.59 -7.54
N SER A 6 -5.71 4.81 -7.42
CA SER A 6 -5.07 6.10 -7.72
C SER A 6 -3.70 5.92 -8.35
N MET A 7 -3.49 6.55 -9.50
CA MET A 7 -2.16 6.74 -10.09
C MET A 7 -1.41 7.77 -9.24
N ILE A 8 -0.31 7.35 -8.63
CA ILE A 8 0.55 8.22 -7.84
C ILE A 8 1.62 8.88 -8.71
N THR A 9 2.09 8.15 -9.69
CA THR A 9 2.96 8.60 -10.78
C THR A 9 2.38 8.11 -12.11
N SER A 10 3.10 8.27 -13.22
CA SER A 10 2.67 7.70 -14.51
C SER A 10 2.74 6.17 -14.58
N ASP A 11 3.48 5.56 -13.64
CA ASP A 11 3.89 4.16 -13.63
C ASP A 11 3.56 3.44 -12.32
N LEU A 12 3.21 4.15 -11.23
CA LEU A 12 2.82 3.54 -9.96
C LEU A 12 1.34 3.81 -9.66
N TRP A 13 0.58 2.74 -9.50
CA TRP A 13 -0.81 2.74 -9.06
C TRP A 13 -0.92 2.12 -7.67
N ILE A 14 -1.82 2.66 -6.83
CA ILE A 14 -2.18 2.08 -5.53
C ILE A 14 -3.69 2.03 -5.33
N ARG A 15 -4.16 1.11 -4.49
CA ARG A 15 -5.57 0.98 -4.09
C ARG A 15 -5.67 0.40 -2.69
N ALA A 16 -6.73 0.76 -1.97
CA ALA A 16 -7.10 0.12 -0.72
C ALA A 16 -8.61 -0.16 -0.68
N VAL A 17 -8.98 -1.32 -0.13
CA VAL A 17 -10.37 -1.76 0.06
C VAL A 17 -10.59 -2.05 1.53
N ILE A 18 -11.54 -1.36 2.15
CA ILE A 18 -11.86 -1.49 3.58
C ILE A 18 -12.99 -2.50 3.73
N ASN A 19 -12.74 -3.57 4.49
CA ASN A 19 -13.74 -4.62 4.73
C ASN A 19 -14.64 -4.23 5.90
N THR A 20 -15.71 -3.48 5.61
CA THR A 20 -16.66 -3.00 6.62
C THR A 20 -17.60 -4.11 7.08
N LEU A 21 -18.02 -4.08 8.34
CA LEU A 21 -19.01 -5.04 8.87
C LEU A 21 -20.41 -4.81 8.31
N GLU A 22 -20.76 -3.56 7.99
CA GLU A 22 -22.13 -3.13 7.71
C GLU A 22 -22.48 -3.23 6.21
N LYS A 23 -21.53 -2.90 5.33
CA LYS A 23 -21.72 -2.84 3.88
C LYS A 23 -20.83 -3.83 3.11
N GLY A 24 -19.94 -4.53 3.80
CA GLY A 24 -18.90 -5.33 3.15
C GLY A 24 -17.76 -4.45 2.62
N PRO A 25 -17.05 -4.90 1.57
CA PRO A 25 -15.89 -4.18 1.03
C PRO A 25 -16.29 -2.84 0.40
N VAL A 26 -15.60 -1.76 0.77
CA VAL A 26 -15.74 -0.43 0.17
C VAL A 26 -14.38 0.11 -0.29
N GLU A 27 -14.36 0.92 -1.35
CA GLU A 27 -13.11 1.53 -1.83
C GLU A 27 -12.68 2.66 -0.88
N ALA A 28 -11.41 2.65 -0.49
CA ALA A 28 -10.86 3.76 0.26
C ALA A 28 -10.43 4.89 -0.68
N ALA A 29 -10.69 6.13 -0.28
CA ALA A 29 -10.29 7.31 -1.03
C ALA A 29 -8.85 7.71 -0.67
N TRP A 30 -8.01 7.91 -1.68
CA TRP A 30 -6.64 8.40 -1.51
C TRP A 30 -6.62 9.91 -1.28
N GLN A 31 -5.81 10.36 -0.32
CA GLN A 31 -5.47 11.76 -0.11
C GLN A 31 -3.95 11.91 -0.02
N LYS A 32 -3.37 12.61 -1.00
CA LYS A 32 -1.95 13.00 -0.93
C LYS A 32 -1.75 13.98 0.22
N GLY A 33 -0.76 13.69 1.07
CA GLY A 33 -0.30 14.57 2.14
C GLY A 33 0.86 15.46 1.70
N GLY A 34 1.78 14.91 0.91
CA GLY A 34 2.92 15.67 0.38
C GLY A 34 3.87 14.84 -0.46
N GLU A 35 4.92 15.50 -0.91
CA GLU A 35 6.01 14.93 -1.70
C GLU A 35 7.27 15.76 -1.51
N ASP A 36 8.43 15.11 -1.48
CA ASP A 36 9.72 15.80 -1.37
C ASP A 36 10.88 15.00 -2.01
N MET A 37 11.99 15.70 -2.26
CA MET A 37 13.27 15.15 -2.69
C MET A 37 14.29 15.24 -1.57
N THR A 38 14.97 14.15 -1.27
CA THR A 38 16.08 14.14 -0.32
C THR A 38 17.39 14.58 -0.99
N ALA A 39 18.35 15.07 -0.19
CA ALA A 39 19.70 15.37 -0.68
C ALA A 39 20.43 14.15 -1.29
N GLY A 40 20.03 12.93 -0.91
CA GLY A 40 20.54 11.68 -1.46
C GLY A 40 19.95 11.28 -2.82
N GLY A 41 19.08 12.10 -3.40
CA GLY A 41 18.44 11.82 -4.70
C GLY A 41 17.19 10.94 -4.61
N HIS A 42 16.74 10.58 -3.41
CA HIS A 42 15.49 9.84 -3.22
C HIS A 42 14.28 10.76 -3.37
N ARG A 43 13.19 10.24 -3.92
CA ARG A 43 11.87 10.89 -3.97
C ARG A 43 10.94 10.21 -2.98
N VAL A 44 10.21 11.00 -2.19
CA VAL A 44 9.26 10.48 -1.19
C VAL A 44 7.90 11.07 -1.46
N ILE A 45 6.87 10.24 -1.53
CA ILE A 45 5.47 10.67 -1.60
C ILE A 45 4.74 10.06 -0.40
N TRP A 46 3.89 10.83 0.27
CA TRP A 46 3.10 10.31 1.39
C TRP A 46 1.66 10.84 1.37
N GLY A 47 0.80 10.12 2.07
CA GLY A 47 -0.61 10.43 2.19
C GLY A 47 -1.33 9.34 2.99
N TYR A 48 -2.64 9.25 2.80
CA TYR A 48 -3.46 8.26 3.48
C TYR A 48 -4.69 7.89 2.67
N PHE A 49 -5.24 6.73 3.01
CA PHE A 49 -6.56 6.29 2.62
C PHE A 49 -7.54 6.50 3.77
N TYR A 50 -8.78 6.82 3.41
CA TYR A 50 -9.90 6.98 4.33
C TYR A 50 -11.19 6.42 3.71
N ALA A 51 -12.10 5.93 4.54
CA ALA A 51 -13.45 5.55 4.10
C ALA A 51 -14.28 6.80 3.75
N SER A 52 -15.02 6.77 2.65
CA SER A 52 -15.89 7.88 2.26
C SER A 52 -17.11 8.00 3.20
N PRO A 53 -17.51 9.22 3.63
CA PRO A 53 -18.78 9.41 4.35
C PRO A 53 -20.02 8.99 3.53
N ASP A 54 -19.90 8.94 2.20
CA ASP A 54 -20.97 8.45 1.31
C ASP A 54 -21.13 6.92 1.38
N ASP A 55 -20.04 6.22 1.72
CA ASP A 55 -20.02 4.77 1.86
C ASP A 55 -20.37 4.35 3.29
N VAL A 56 -19.82 4.99 4.32
CA VAL A 56 -20.05 4.64 5.74
C VAL A 56 -20.18 5.88 6.61
N ASN A 57 -21.04 5.84 7.63
CA ASN A 57 -21.38 7.02 8.44
C ASN A 57 -20.21 7.57 9.29
N TRP A 58 -19.20 6.75 9.54
CA TRP A 58 -17.98 7.09 10.29
C TRP A 58 -16.82 7.49 9.36
N GLY A 59 -17.00 7.37 8.05
CA GLY A 59 -15.99 7.70 7.05
C GLY A 59 -15.69 9.20 7.05
N SER A 60 -14.42 9.56 7.03
CA SER A 60 -14.01 10.97 7.06
C SER A 60 -12.58 11.14 6.58
N ARG A 61 -12.33 12.15 5.75
CA ARG A 61 -10.96 12.56 5.36
C ARG A 61 -10.09 12.91 6.58
N ASN A 62 -10.70 13.37 7.66
CA ASN A 62 -9.98 13.73 8.89
C ASN A 62 -9.81 12.56 9.86
N ASN A 63 -10.26 11.35 9.50
CA ASN A 63 -10.10 10.12 10.27
C ASN A 63 -9.50 9.03 9.36
N PRO A 64 -8.18 9.07 9.11
CA PRO A 64 -7.53 8.14 8.18
C PRO A 64 -7.53 6.70 8.72
N ASP A 65 -7.72 5.75 7.80
CA ASP A 65 -7.72 4.32 8.11
C ASP A 65 -6.36 3.67 7.85
N LEU A 66 -5.61 4.20 6.87
CA LEU A 66 -4.33 3.66 6.42
C LEU A 66 -3.41 4.77 5.92
N PHE A 67 -2.25 4.98 6.54
CA PHE A 67 -1.23 5.87 6.00
C PHE A 67 -0.37 5.15 4.97
N VAL A 68 0.11 5.88 3.98
CA VAL A 68 1.00 5.35 2.94
C VAL A 68 2.24 6.22 2.80
N LYS A 69 3.41 5.59 2.78
CA LYS A 69 4.68 6.21 2.42
C LYS A 69 5.29 5.45 1.24
N ILE A 70 5.54 6.18 0.16
CA ILE A 70 6.16 5.68 -1.06
C ILE A 70 7.56 6.27 -1.14
N TRP A 71 8.56 5.40 -1.26
CA TRP A 71 9.95 5.78 -1.34
C TRP A 71 10.55 5.27 -2.65
N PHE A 72 10.92 6.20 -3.52
CA PHE A 72 11.72 5.89 -4.71
C PHE A 72 13.18 6.17 -4.32
N ASP A 73 13.95 5.11 -4.13
CA ASP A 73 15.36 5.25 -3.80
C ASP A 73 16.18 5.66 -5.04
N ALA A 74 17.42 6.10 -4.80
CA ALA A 74 18.28 6.60 -5.87
C ALA A 74 18.92 5.46 -6.70
N GLY A 75 18.81 4.21 -6.21
CA GLY A 75 19.23 3.00 -6.89
C GLY A 75 18.15 2.39 -7.78
N GLY A 76 16.91 2.90 -7.73
CA GLY A 76 15.78 2.45 -8.53
C GLY A 76 14.83 1.49 -7.81
N ARG A 77 15.02 1.21 -6.51
CA ARG A 77 14.02 0.48 -5.72
C ARG A 77 12.85 1.40 -5.37
N ILE A 78 11.65 0.84 -5.42
CA ILE A 78 10.42 1.51 -4.98
C ILE A 78 9.88 0.73 -3.78
N ASP A 79 9.64 1.39 -2.67
CA ASP A 79 8.98 0.82 -1.49
C ASP A 79 7.62 1.51 -1.28
N VAL A 80 6.52 0.76 -1.36
CA VAL A 80 5.17 1.20 -0.98
C VAL A 80 4.86 0.64 0.41
N ASN A 81 4.86 1.53 1.40
CA ASN A 81 4.69 1.18 2.81
C ASN A 81 3.30 1.59 3.27
N TYR A 82 2.54 0.64 3.82
CA TYR A 82 1.22 0.83 4.38
C TYR A 82 1.27 0.72 5.91
N PHE A 83 0.61 1.65 6.60
CA PHE A 83 0.54 1.70 8.06
C PHE A 83 -0.93 1.77 8.50
N HIS A 84 -1.44 0.69 9.08
CA HIS A 84 -2.84 0.52 9.46
C HIS A 84 -3.16 1.21 10.79
N VAL A 85 -4.27 1.94 10.83
CA VAL A 85 -4.65 2.78 11.98
C VAL A 85 -6.05 2.47 12.51
N SER A 86 -6.94 1.95 11.66
CA SER A 86 -8.34 1.69 12.01
C SER A 86 -8.58 0.29 12.58
N VAL A 87 -9.85 -0.11 12.70
CA VAL A 87 -10.29 -1.45 13.15
C VAL A 87 -10.54 -2.43 12.00
N PRO A 88 -11.18 -2.05 10.87
CA PRO A 88 -11.46 -3.00 9.81
C PRO A 88 -10.18 -3.54 9.16
N ASP A 89 -10.25 -4.77 8.65
CA ASP A 89 -9.21 -5.28 7.74
C ASP A 89 -9.22 -4.48 6.44
N ILE A 90 -8.03 -4.19 5.92
CA ILE A 90 -7.87 -3.38 4.71
C ILE A 90 -7.01 -4.12 3.71
N GLU A 91 -7.58 -4.48 2.58
CA GLU A 91 -6.80 -4.99 1.45
C GLU A 91 -6.04 -3.84 0.79
N VAL A 92 -4.75 -4.04 0.57
CA VAL A 92 -3.85 -3.05 -0.02
C VAL A 92 -3.25 -3.60 -1.30
N TYR A 93 -3.25 -2.75 -2.33
CA TYR A 93 -2.77 -3.11 -3.64
C TYR A 93 -1.80 -2.04 -4.15
N SER A 94 -0.71 -2.46 -4.78
CA SER A 94 0.10 -1.58 -5.63
C SER A 94 0.48 -2.30 -6.92
N ASP A 95 0.71 -1.54 -7.98
CA ASP A 95 1.22 -2.05 -9.25
C ASP A 95 2.20 -1.02 -9.83
N TYR A 96 3.38 -1.47 -10.23
CA TYR A 96 4.39 -0.64 -10.86
C TYR A 96 4.58 -1.11 -12.30
N PHE A 97 3.90 -0.48 -13.24
CA PHE A 97 3.72 -0.96 -14.62
C PHE A 97 5.01 -1.16 -15.46
N ALA A 98 6.16 -0.76 -14.93
CA ALA A 98 7.46 -1.07 -15.51
C ALA A 98 8.03 -2.45 -15.06
N ASP A 99 7.29 -3.24 -14.29
CA ASP A 99 7.66 -4.59 -13.83
C ASP A 99 6.95 -5.74 -14.60
N ASP A 100 6.46 -6.78 -13.90
CA ASP A 100 5.63 -7.87 -14.44
C ASP A 100 4.16 -7.48 -14.72
N ASN A 101 3.79 -6.23 -14.42
CA ASN A 101 2.45 -5.65 -14.58
C ASN A 101 1.38 -6.45 -13.83
N LYS A 102 1.74 -6.98 -12.66
CA LYS A 102 0.83 -7.68 -11.75
C LYS A 102 0.73 -6.93 -10.43
N PRO A 103 -0.48 -6.52 -10.04
CA PRO A 103 -0.69 -5.91 -8.74
C PRO A 103 -0.24 -6.82 -7.61
N ARG A 104 0.57 -6.26 -6.71
CA ARG A 104 0.84 -6.83 -5.39
C ARG A 104 -0.37 -6.60 -4.50
N HIS A 105 -0.66 -7.57 -3.64
CA HIS A 105 -1.86 -7.59 -2.80
C HIS A 105 -1.54 -8.18 -1.42
N ASP A 106 -2.02 -7.51 -0.38
CA ASP A 106 -1.96 -7.96 1.00
C ASP A 106 -3.16 -7.45 1.81
N THR A 107 -3.34 -7.98 3.01
CA THR A 107 -4.35 -7.49 3.96
C THR A 107 -3.69 -6.95 5.22
N ALA A 108 -3.91 -5.67 5.49
CA ALA A 108 -3.52 -4.98 6.71
C ALA A 108 -4.59 -5.21 7.79
N THR A 109 -4.15 -5.60 8.99
CA THR A 109 -5.05 -5.90 10.12
C THR A 109 -4.55 -5.22 11.38
N LEU A 110 -5.34 -5.29 12.46
CA LEU A 110 -4.91 -4.81 13.79
C LEU A 110 -3.64 -5.49 14.29
N GLU A 111 -3.41 -6.75 13.92
CA GLU A 111 -2.20 -7.49 14.30
C GLU A 111 -1.07 -7.29 13.31
N ARG A 112 -1.38 -7.06 12.02
CA ARG A 112 -0.46 -6.88 10.90
C ARG A 112 -0.53 -5.46 10.37
N ARG A 113 -0.04 -4.51 11.18
CA ARG A 113 -0.23 -3.08 10.90
C ARG A 113 0.72 -2.48 9.88
N TYR A 114 1.79 -3.18 9.53
CA TYR A 114 2.74 -2.69 8.55
C TYR A 114 2.97 -3.71 7.45
N ILE A 115 2.76 -3.26 6.23
CA ILE A 115 3.03 -4.00 5.00
C ILE A 115 3.90 -3.12 4.12
N ARG A 116 4.94 -3.72 3.55
CA ARG A 116 5.79 -3.13 2.54
C ARG A 116 5.73 -3.98 1.28
N GLN A 117 5.22 -3.40 0.21
CA GLN A 117 5.36 -3.94 -1.14
C GLN A 117 6.53 -3.21 -1.80
N TYR A 118 7.50 -3.94 -2.34
CA TYR A 118 8.68 -3.33 -2.95
C TYR A 118 8.98 -3.89 -4.34
N TYR A 119 9.57 -3.04 -5.18
CA TYR A 119 9.89 -3.28 -6.58
C TYR A 119 11.35 -2.95 -6.82
N GLU A 120 12.12 -3.89 -7.37
CA GLU A 120 13.55 -3.73 -7.62
C GLU A 120 13.99 -4.60 -8.81
N ASN A 121 14.71 -4.04 -9.78
CA ASN A 121 15.28 -4.79 -10.91
C ASN A 121 14.26 -5.63 -11.71
N GLY A 122 13.01 -5.17 -11.82
CA GLY A 122 11.93 -5.90 -12.50
C GLY A 122 11.35 -7.06 -11.70
N GLU A 123 11.77 -7.23 -10.45
CA GLU A 123 11.17 -8.13 -9.47
C GLU A 123 10.35 -7.32 -8.45
N ALA A 124 9.39 -7.97 -7.80
CA ALA A 124 8.63 -7.37 -6.72
C ALA A 124 8.20 -8.39 -5.67
N ASP A 125 8.18 -7.97 -4.41
CA ASP A 125 8.05 -8.82 -3.22
C ASP A 125 7.40 -8.04 -2.05
N THR A 126 7.03 -8.73 -0.97
CA THR A 126 6.37 -8.16 0.21
C THR A 126 7.11 -8.51 1.50
N ASP A 127 7.28 -7.52 2.37
CA ASP A 127 7.66 -7.71 3.77
C ASP A 127 6.56 -7.18 4.70
N ASP A 128 6.33 -7.84 5.84
CA ASP A 128 5.32 -7.44 6.82
C ASP A 128 5.80 -7.49 8.28
N ASN A 129 5.18 -6.67 9.13
CA ASN A 129 5.39 -6.65 10.58
C ASN A 129 4.08 -6.84 11.32
N TYR A 130 4.18 -7.52 12.47
CA TYR A 130 3.09 -7.68 13.43
C TYR A 130 3.32 -6.81 14.68
N GLU A 131 2.28 -6.54 15.46
CA GLU A 131 2.39 -5.86 16.77
C GLU A 131 2.96 -6.77 17.88
N ASP A 132 3.86 -7.69 17.53
CA ASP A 132 4.48 -8.65 18.45
C ASP A 132 5.85 -8.18 18.99
N GLY A 133 6.32 -7.02 18.52
CA GLY A 133 7.64 -6.48 18.85
C GLY A 133 8.79 -7.17 18.11
N ILE A 134 8.50 -8.01 17.11
CA ILE A 134 9.48 -8.72 16.29
C ILE A 134 9.62 -7.99 14.94
N SER A 135 10.87 -7.84 14.48
CA SER A 135 11.16 -7.22 13.17
C SER A 135 10.65 -8.04 11.98
N ALA A 136 10.45 -7.36 10.86
CA ALA A 136 9.72 -7.87 9.70
C ALA A 136 10.29 -9.18 9.19
N ARG A 137 9.40 -10.13 8.91
CA ARG A 137 9.78 -11.37 8.22
C ARG A 137 9.69 -11.15 6.72
N LYS A 138 10.76 -11.49 6.00
CA LYS A 138 10.71 -11.60 4.54
C LYS A 138 9.95 -12.84 4.13
N GLN A 139 8.82 -12.70 3.43
CA GLN A 139 8.15 -13.83 2.79
C GLN A 139 8.67 -13.98 1.36
N ARG A 140 9.80 -14.68 1.16
CA ARG A 140 10.30 -14.97 -0.19
C ARG A 140 9.42 -16.02 -0.88
N PHE A 141 8.60 -15.61 -1.85
CA PHE A 141 8.01 -16.55 -2.80
C PHE A 141 9.06 -16.97 -3.83
N ARG A 142 9.63 -18.17 -3.65
CA ARG A 142 10.52 -18.78 -4.65
C ARG A 142 9.65 -19.34 -5.78
N ILE A 143 9.53 -18.60 -6.89
CA ILE A 143 8.94 -19.16 -8.12
C ILE A 143 9.92 -20.21 -8.64
N PHE A 144 9.60 -21.49 -8.45
CA PHE A 144 10.25 -22.56 -9.19
C PHE A 144 9.86 -22.40 -10.66
N ARG A 145 10.83 -22.00 -11.50
CA ARG A 145 10.71 -22.21 -12.94
C ARG A 145 11.04 -23.69 -13.16
N ASP A 146 10.00 -24.52 -13.28
CA ASP A 146 10.16 -25.85 -13.85
C ASP A 146 10.60 -25.68 -15.31
N GLN A 147 11.71 -26.36 -15.64
CA GLN A 147 12.24 -26.51 -17.00
C GLN A 147 11.42 -27.52 -17.81
#